data_AF-A0A395CTK7-F1
#
_entry.id   AF-A0A395CTK7-F1
#
_cell.length_a   1.000
_cell.length_b   1.000
_cell.length_c   1.000
_cell.angle_alpha   90.00
_cell.angle_beta   90.00
_cell.angle_gamma   90.00
#
_symmetry.space_group_name_H-M   'P 1'
#
loop_
_entity.id
_entity.type
_entity.pdbx_description
1 polymer ?
#
loop_
_entity_poly.entity_id
_entity_poly.type
_entity_poly.pdbx_seq_one_letter_code
_entity_poly.pdbx_strand_id
1 'polypeptide(L)'
;MSKVLFVDTKQEVTLAPGETKHLWWNNASPSNAVWSANAVPFATGSTLTGFSQDTQIEITRLWRRYQVIEHAPPNSQISNTTEETEIHYEVKNIGGSAAKFHIVLSAIYA
;
A
#
# COMPACT_ATOMS: atom_id res chain seq x y z
N MET A 1 -21.58 -2.08 -14.33
CA MET A 1 -20.29 -2.19 -15.04
C MET A 1 -19.23 -1.85 -14.02
N SER A 2 -18.31 -2.77 -13.71
CA SER A 2 -17.30 -2.52 -12.69
C SER A 2 -16.28 -1.48 -13.16
N LYS A 3 -15.82 -0.64 -12.25
CA LYS A 3 -14.79 0.38 -12.45
C LYS A 3 -13.51 -0.04 -11.73
N VAL A 4 -12.37 0.40 -12.25
CA VAL A 4 -11.06 0.18 -11.66
C VAL A 4 -10.39 1.52 -11.44
N LEU A 5 -9.94 1.77 -10.22
CA LEU A 5 -9.08 2.90 -9.87
C LEU A 5 -7.68 2.37 -9.53
N PHE A 6 -6.67 2.91 -10.19
CA PHE A 6 -5.27 2.67 -9.85
C PHE A 6 -4.75 3.80 -8.98
N VAL A 7 -4.16 3.45 -7.85
CA VAL A 7 -3.51 4.37 -6.92
C VAL A 7 -2.05 3.96 -6.83
N ASP A 8 -1.20 4.69 -7.54
CA ASP A 8 0.24 4.62 -7.30
C ASP A 8 0.52 5.39 -6.02
N THR A 9 0.96 4.68 -4.97
CA THR A 9 1.22 5.31 -3.66
C THR A 9 2.42 6.25 -3.72
N LYS A 10 3.22 6.20 -4.81
CA LYS A 10 4.51 6.87 -4.98
C LYS A 10 5.50 6.57 -3.86
N GLN A 11 5.21 5.56 -3.04
CA GLN A 11 6.06 5.17 -1.93
C GLN A 11 7.15 4.25 -2.45
N GLU A 12 8.37 4.79 -2.58
CA GLU A 12 9.54 3.96 -2.81
C GLU A 12 9.94 3.23 -1.53
N VAL A 13 10.20 1.93 -1.67
CA VAL A 13 10.59 1.05 -0.57
C VAL A 13 11.84 0.29 -1.00
N THR A 14 12.81 0.22 -0.08
CA THR A 14 13.97 -0.65 -0.20
C THR A 14 13.90 -1.67 0.93
N LEU A 15 14.06 -2.96 0.60
CA LEU A 15 14.10 -4.07 1.56
C LEU A 15 15.33 -4.95 1.34
N ALA A 16 16.05 -5.26 2.41
CA ALA A 16 17.09 -6.28 2.40
C ALA A 16 16.47 -7.69 2.20
N PRO A 17 17.25 -8.71 1.78
CA PRO A 17 16.76 -10.08 1.69
C PRO A 17 16.13 -10.57 2.99
N GLY A 18 14.93 -11.15 2.91
CA GLY A 18 14.18 -11.66 4.06
C GLY A 18 13.47 -10.58 4.90
N GLU A 19 13.74 -9.30 4.67
CA GLU A 19 13.12 -8.20 5.41
C GLU A 19 11.62 -8.12 5.09
N THR A 20 10.82 -7.83 6.12
CA THR A 20 9.37 -7.62 6.02
C THR A 20 9.03 -6.25 6.58
N LYS A 21 8.15 -5.52 5.88
CA LYS A 21 7.66 -4.21 6.31
C LYS A 21 6.15 -4.16 6.23
N HIS A 22 5.53 -3.61 7.27
CA HIS A 22 4.11 -3.27 7.26
C HIS A 22 3.94 -1.86 6.69
N LEU A 23 3.04 -1.72 5.73
CA LEU A 23 2.73 -0.47 5.04
C LEU A 23 1.22 -0.23 5.05
N TRP A 24 0.83 1.03 4.95
CA TRP A 24 -0.56 1.41 4.87
C TRP A 24 -0.77 2.62 3.96
N TRP A 25 -2.00 2.75 3.43
CA TRP A 25 -2.42 3.87 2.59
C TRP A 25 -3.76 4.42 3.09
N ASN A 26 -3.80 5.74 3.33
CA ASN A 26 -4.97 6.43 3.89
C ASN A 26 -5.93 6.91 2.79
N ASN A 27 -7.12 7.33 3.19
CA ASN A 27 -8.16 7.84 2.30
C ASN A 27 -8.55 6.83 1.20
N ALA A 28 -8.63 5.55 1.56
CA ALA A 28 -8.96 4.47 0.65
C ALA A 28 -10.42 4.55 0.19
N SER A 29 -10.66 5.19 -0.96
CA SER A 29 -11.97 5.39 -1.56
C SER A 29 -12.07 4.70 -2.93
N PRO A 30 -13.23 4.14 -3.33
CA PRO A 30 -14.53 4.15 -2.64
C PRO A 30 -14.70 3.10 -1.53
N SER A 31 -15.75 3.25 -0.70
CA SER A 31 -16.05 2.37 0.45
C SER A 31 -16.46 0.95 0.05
N ASN A 32 -17.01 0.74 -1.14
CA ASN A 32 -17.42 -0.57 -1.64
C ASN A 32 -16.36 -1.28 -2.52
N ALA A 33 -15.13 -0.76 -2.59
CA ALA A 33 -14.09 -1.34 -3.41
C ALA A 33 -13.46 -2.60 -2.78
N VAL A 34 -13.14 -3.57 -3.63
CA VAL A 34 -12.19 -4.64 -3.36
C VAL A 34 -10.79 -4.15 -3.72
N TRP A 35 -9.83 -4.31 -2.81
CA TRP A 35 -8.48 -3.80 -2.96
C TRP A 35 -7.47 -4.91 -3.25
N SER A 36 -6.48 -4.58 -4.06
CA SER A 36 -5.27 -5.38 -4.25
C SER A 36 -4.04 -4.47 -4.17
N ALA A 37 -2.90 -5.04 -3.79
CA ALA A 37 -1.63 -4.35 -3.74
C ALA A 37 -0.61 -5.13 -4.56
N ASN A 38 0.15 -4.42 -5.39
CA ASN A 38 1.16 -5.00 -6.26
C ASN A 38 2.47 -4.23 -6.09
N ALA A 39 3.57 -4.95 -5.93
CA ALA A 39 4.90 -4.36 -5.93
C ALA A 39 5.41 -4.28 -7.36
N VAL A 40 5.87 -3.10 -7.78
CA VAL A 40 6.52 -2.92 -9.07
C VAL A 40 8.00 -2.67 -8.80
N PRO A 41 8.87 -3.64 -9.10
CA PRO A 41 10.29 -3.53 -8.83
C PRO A 41 10.97 -2.53 -9.77
N PHE A 42 12.01 -1.89 -9.25
CA PHE A 42 12.91 -1.02 -10.00
C PHE A 42 14.28 -1.67 -10.14
N ALA A 43 14.90 -1.44 -11.28
CA ALA A 43 16.33 -1.67 -11.46
C ALA A 43 17.15 -0.80 -10.49
N THR A 44 18.00 -1.41 -9.66
CA THR A 44 18.94 -0.70 -8.77
C THR A 44 20.38 -0.74 -9.26
N GLY A 45 20.69 -1.52 -10.30
CA GLY A 45 22.06 -1.75 -10.73
C GLY A 45 22.67 -0.62 -11.57
N SER A 46 24.00 -0.60 -11.60
CA SER A 46 24.79 0.29 -12.46
C SER A 46 24.99 -0.32 -13.84
N THR A 47 24.84 0.48 -14.90
CA THR A 47 24.99 0.04 -16.30
C THR A 47 26.44 -0.08 -16.75
N LEU A 48 27.42 0.34 -15.95
CA LEU A 48 28.82 0.46 -16.37
C LEU A 48 29.52 -0.87 -16.70
N THR A 49 29.00 -2.01 -16.21
CA THR A 49 29.50 -3.36 -16.55
C THR A 49 28.38 -4.35 -16.87
N GLY A 50 27.14 -3.86 -17.03
CA GLY A 50 25.94 -4.69 -16.98
C GLY A 50 25.62 -5.18 -15.56
N PHE A 51 24.34 -5.38 -15.27
CA PHE A 51 23.88 -6.02 -14.03
C PHE A 51 22.70 -6.94 -14.33
N SER A 52 22.59 -8.02 -13.57
CA SER A 52 21.40 -8.87 -13.52
C SER A 52 20.82 -8.73 -12.12
N GLN A 53 19.54 -8.36 -12.02
CA GLN A 53 18.83 -8.25 -10.75
C GLN A 53 17.59 -9.13 -10.81
N ASP A 54 17.50 -10.08 -9.88
CA ASP A 54 16.29 -10.82 -9.62
C ASP A 54 15.63 -10.23 -8.36
N THR A 55 14.39 -9.78 -8.50
CA THR A 55 13.62 -9.17 -7.41
C THR A 55 12.34 -9.96 -7.21
N GLN A 56 12.23 -10.58 -6.03
CA GLN A 56 11.09 -11.39 -5.66
C GLN A 56 10.45 -10.78 -4.41
N ILE A 57 9.25 -10.23 -4.57
CA ILE A 57 8.50 -9.57 -3.51
C ILE A 57 7.20 -10.33 -3.28
N GLU A 58 6.92 -10.62 -2.02
CA GLU A 58 5.66 -11.17 -1.57
C GLU A 58 4.84 -10.09 -0.86
N ILE A 59 3.56 -9.95 -1.23
CA ILE A 59 2.62 -9.11 -0.51
C ILE A 59 1.59 -10.00 0.16
N THR A 60 1.44 -9.84 1.47
CA THR A 60 0.49 -10.64 2.27
C THR A 60 -0.35 -9.75 3.18
N ARG A 61 -1.34 -10.38 3.83
CA ARG A 61 -2.17 -9.76 4.87
C ARG A 61 -2.74 -8.42 4.42
N LEU A 62 -3.29 -8.36 3.21
CA LEU A 62 -4.01 -7.18 2.76
C LEU A 62 -5.37 -7.12 3.45
N TRP A 63 -5.62 -6.05 4.19
CA TRP A 63 -6.90 -5.81 4.86
C TRP A 63 -7.22 -4.32 4.88
N ARG A 64 -8.49 -4.02 5.14
CA ARG A 64 -8.97 -2.65 5.24
C ARG A 64 -9.32 -2.30 6.66
N ARG A 65 -8.87 -1.15 7.12
CA ARG A 65 -9.35 -0.51 8.34
C ARG A 65 -10.39 0.54 8.00
N TYR A 66 -11.46 0.58 8.78
CA TYR A 66 -12.45 1.66 8.77
C TYR A 66 -12.54 2.23 10.18
N GLN A 67 -12.41 3.54 10.30
CA GLN A 67 -12.49 4.26 11.56
C GLN A 67 -13.49 5.39 11.44
N VAL A 68 -14.36 5.52 12.44
CA VAL A 68 -15.24 6.66 12.62
C VAL A 68 -14.78 7.38 13.87
N ILE A 69 -14.39 8.64 13.73
CA ILE A 69 -13.91 9.49 14.82
C ILE A 69 -14.97 10.54 15.08
N GLU A 70 -15.55 10.51 16.27
CA GLU A 70 -16.47 11.55 16.73
C GLU A 70 -15.68 12.67 17.41
N HIS A 71 -15.81 13.88 16.87
CA HIS A 71 -15.29 15.10 17.45
C HIS A 71 -16.43 15.86 18.12
N ALA A 72 -16.52 15.72 19.45
CA ALA A 72 -17.42 16.51 20.29
C ALA A 72 -16.57 17.46 21.17
N PRO A 73 -16.63 18.78 20.95
CA PRO A 73 -16.06 19.74 21.89
C PRO A 73 -16.69 19.57 23.28
N PRO A 74 -15.95 19.87 24.38
CA PRO A 74 -16.52 19.86 25.72
C PRO A 74 -17.79 20.73 25.77
N ASN A 75 -18.89 20.16 26.28
CA ASN A 75 -20.20 20.81 26.43
C ASN A 75 -20.91 21.20 25.12
N SER A 76 -20.57 20.60 23.97
CA SER A 76 -21.33 20.78 22.72
C SER A 76 -22.44 19.74 22.58
N GLN A 77 -23.62 20.16 22.09
CA GLN A 77 -24.68 19.24 21.61
C GLN A 77 -24.50 18.83 20.14
N ILE A 78 -23.54 19.42 19.45
CA ILE A 78 -23.21 19.12 18.06
C ILE A 78 -21.91 18.31 18.07
N SER A 79 -21.97 17.10 17.52
CA SER A 79 -20.79 16.31 17.20
C SER A 79 -20.56 16.28 15.69
N ASN A 80 -19.30 16.33 15.29
CA ASN A 80 -18.87 16.13 13.91
C ASN A 80 -18.21 14.75 13.82
N THR A 81 -18.48 14.00 12.76
CA THR A 81 -17.84 12.71 12.51
C THR A 81 -16.87 12.80 11.35
N THR A 82 -15.64 12.32 11.55
CA THR A 82 -14.67 12.09 10.49
C THR A 82 -14.58 10.61 10.23
N GLU A 83 -14.71 10.20 8.97
CA GLU A 83 -14.53 8.80 8.55
C GLU A 83 -13.18 8.64 7.86
N GLU A 84 -12.38 7.67 8.31
CA GLU A 84 -11.09 7.34 7.72
C GLU A 84 -11.08 5.88 7.27
N THR A 85 -10.51 5.65 6.09
CA THR A 85 -10.34 4.31 5.50
C THR A 85 -8.88 4.12 5.14
N GLU A 86 -8.31 3.02 5.61
CA GLU A 86 -6.89 2.69 5.41
C GLU A 86 -6.78 1.29 4.77
N ILE A 87 -5.88 1.12 3.80
CA ILE A 87 -5.48 -0.21 3.30
C ILE A 87 -4.16 -0.56 3.93
N HIS A 88 -4.13 -1.68 4.65
CA HIS A 88 -2.94 -2.22 5.31
C HIS A 88 -2.47 -3.47 4.58
N TYR A 89 -1.16 -3.68 4.54
CA TYR A 89 -0.55 -4.84 3.92
C TYR A 89 0.88 -5.04 4.43
N GLU A 90 1.37 -6.27 4.36
CA GLU A 90 2.77 -6.61 4.60
C GLU A 90 3.48 -6.86 3.28
N VAL A 91 4.70 -6.35 3.17
CA VAL A 91 5.58 -6.58 2.02
C VAL A 91 6.86 -7.23 2.50
N LYS A 92 7.22 -8.35 1.88
CA LYS A 92 8.42 -9.12 2.20
C LYS A 92 9.29 -9.28 0.97
N ASN A 93 10.59 -9.05 1.13
CA ASN A 93 11.57 -9.47 0.14
C ASN A 93 11.88 -10.95 0.35
N ILE A 94 11.40 -11.80 -0.56
CA ILE A 94 11.64 -13.24 -0.54
C ILE A 94 12.83 -13.63 -1.45
N GLY A 95 13.40 -12.66 -2.17
CA GLY A 95 14.56 -12.85 -3.02
C GLY A 95 15.89 -12.88 -2.26
N GLY A 96 16.95 -13.26 -2.98
CA GLY A 96 18.31 -13.32 -2.45
C GLY A 96 19.10 -12.01 -2.50
N SER A 97 18.51 -10.92 -3.02
CA SER A 97 19.17 -9.62 -3.19
C SER A 97 18.29 -8.49 -2.65
N ALA A 98 18.91 -7.35 -2.29
CA ALA A 98 18.15 -6.17 -1.90
C ALA A 98 17.21 -5.74 -3.04
N ALA A 99 15.99 -5.37 -2.67
CA ALA A 99 14.94 -5.00 -3.62
C ALA A 99 14.55 -3.54 -3.42
N LYS A 100 14.43 -2.79 -4.51
CA LYS A 100 13.82 -1.46 -4.52
C LYS A 100 12.56 -1.51 -5.39
N PHE A 101 11.45 -0.98 -4.91
CA PHE A 101 10.15 -1.06 -5.60
C PHE A 101 9.23 0.08 -5.14
N HIS A 102 8.12 0.30 -5.85
CA HIS A 102 6.97 1.01 -5.30
C HIS A 102 5.76 0.09 -5.19
N ILE A 103 4.70 0.57 -4.53
CA ILE A 103 3.44 -0.14 -4.42
C ILE A 103 2.36 0.56 -5.24
N VAL A 104 1.68 -0.23 -6.07
CA VAL A 104 0.46 0.18 -6.76
C VAL A 104 -0.71 -0.54 -6.13
N LEU A 105 -1.66 0.24 -5.61
CA LEU A 105 -2.94 -0.26 -5.14
C LEU A 105 -3.96 -0.19 -6.27
N SER A 106 -4.80 -1.22 -6.39
CA SER A 106 -5.93 -1.21 -7.32
C SER A 106 -7.23 -1.45 -6.57
N ALA A 107 -8.22 -0.61 -6.83
CA ALA A 107 -9.56 -0.67 -6.26
C ALA A 107 -10.58 -1.03 -7.35
N ILE A 108 -11.28 -2.14 -7.18
CA ILE A 108 -12.33 -2.62 -8.07
C ILE A 108 -13.68 -2.40 -7.39
N TYR A 109 -14.60 -1.67 -8.03
CA TYR A 109 -15.89 -1.32 -7.46
C TYR A 109 -17.00 -1.30 -8.52
N ALA A 110 -18.26 -1.37 -8.07
CA ALA A 110 -19.43 -1.34 -8.94
C ALA A 110 -19.89 0.10 -9.26
#